data_AF-A0A7J7X3N1-F1
#
_entry.id   AF-A0A7J7X3N1-F1
#
_cell.length_a   1.000
_cell.length_b   1.000
_cell.length_c   1.000
_cell.angle_alpha   90.00
_cell.angle_beta   90.00
_cell.angle_gamma   90.00
#
_symmetry.space_group_name_H-M   'P 1'
#
loop_
_entity.id
_entity.type
_entity.pdbx_description
1 polymer ?
#
loop_
_entity_poly.entity_id
_entity_poly.type
_entity_poly.pdbx_seq_one_letter_code
_entity_poly.pdbx_strand_id
1 'polypeptide(L)'
;MQIPDEEGIVIDGFPRDVAQALSFEDQICTPDLVVFLACANQRLKERLLKRAEQQGRPDDNLKATQRRLMNFKQNAAPLVKYFQERGLIMTFDADRNEDEVFYDISVAVDSKLFPNKEAAAGSSDLDPSMMLGPGEIIDTGSDYEDQGDDQLNIFGEDATGGVMEDLRKCKIIFIIGGPGSGKGTQCEKLVGKYGLTHLSTGELLRNELSSESERSKLIRDIMERGDVVPSSIILELLKEAMVASLGHTKGFLIDGYPREVKQGEEFRRWIGDPHLVICMDCSADTMTARLLQSSPGTDNTSTIAKRLETYYRASIPVIAYYETKTQLRKRSSYLPSH
;
A
#
# COMPACT_ATOMS: atom_id res chain seq x y z
N MET A 1 15.21 -30.29 -19.74
CA MET A 1 14.38 -29.08 -19.63
C MET A 1 15.32 -28.00 -19.13
N GLN A 2 15.59 -26.94 -19.90
CA GLN A 2 16.30 -25.80 -19.35
C GLN A 2 15.42 -25.25 -18.23
N ILE A 3 15.97 -25.16 -17.01
CA ILE A 3 15.28 -24.49 -15.91
C ILE A 3 15.32 -23.01 -16.30
N PRO A 4 14.18 -22.37 -16.61
CA PRO A 4 14.18 -20.94 -16.91
C PRO A 4 14.70 -20.16 -15.70
N ASP A 5 15.20 -18.94 -15.90
CA ASP A 5 15.61 -17.97 -14.85
C ASP A 5 14.40 -17.47 -14.02
N GLU A 6 13.41 -18.33 -13.81
CA GLU A 6 12.17 -18.06 -13.12
C GLU A 6 12.32 -18.41 -11.64
N GLU A 7 11.83 -17.53 -10.76
CA GLU A 7 11.96 -17.65 -9.31
C GLU A 7 11.00 -18.68 -8.67
N GLY A 8 10.23 -19.42 -9.49
CA GLY A 8 9.29 -20.44 -9.03
C GLY A 8 8.48 -21.07 -10.17
N ILE A 9 7.76 -22.15 -9.86
CA ILE A 9 6.93 -22.90 -10.81
C ILE A 9 5.48 -22.92 -10.33
N VAL A 10 4.54 -22.59 -11.21
CA VAL A 10 3.10 -22.74 -10.97
C VAL A 10 2.59 -23.98 -11.69
N ILE A 11 2.00 -24.92 -10.94
CA ILE A 11 1.38 -26.13 -11.49
C ILE A 11 -0.14 -25.96 -11.43
N ASP A 12 -0.77 -25.70 -12.58
CA ASP A 12 -2.23 -25.57 -12.69
C ASP A 12 -2.88 -26.92 -13.03
N GLY A 13 -4.03 -27.18 -12.41
CA GLY A 13 -4.88 -28.33 -12.71
C GLY A 13 -4.34 -29.69 -12.26
N PHE A 14 -3.31 -29.71 -11.40
CA PHE A 14 -2.73 -30.91 -10.77
C PHE A 14 -2.19 -30.52 -9.37
N PRO A 15 -2.29 -31.38 -8.34
CA PRO A 15 -2.95 -32.68 -8.30
C PRO A 15 -4.49 -32.55 -8.28
N ARG A 16 -5.19 -33.59 -8.76
CA ARG A 16 -6.67 -33.63 -8.80
C ARG A 16 -7.29 -34.57 -7.77
N ASP A 17 -6.47 -35.38 -7.11
CA ASP A 17 -6.84 -36.26 -6.00
C ASP A 17 -5.64 -36.48 -5.06
N VAL A 18 -5.89 -37.14 -3.93
CA VAL A 18 -4.88 -37.36 -2.89
C VAL A 18 -3.76 -38.30 -3.36
N ALA A 19 -4.07 -39.28 -4.23
CA ALA A 19 -3.05 -40.21 -4.73
C ALA A 19 -2.03 -39.48 -5.64
N GLN A 20 -2.51 -38.54 -6.46
CA GLN A 20 -1.66 -37.67 -7.26
C GLN A 20 -0.80 -36.74 -6.39
N ALA A 21 -1.38 -36.18 -5.31
CA ALA A 21 -0.61 -35.37 -4.36
C ALA A 21 0.53 -36.16 -3.72
N LEU A 22 0.22 -37.35 -3.19
CA LEU A 22 1.23 -38.25 -2.61
C LEU A 22 2.32 -38.65 -3.62
N SER A 23 1.92 -38.97 -4.85
CA SER A 23 2.87 -39.33 -5.91
C SER A 23 3.78 -38.16 -6.30
N PHE A 24 3.26 -36.92 -6.27
CA PHE A 24 4.05 -35.72 -6.56
C PHE A 24 5.03 -35.42 -5.44
N GLU A 25 4.59 -35.53 -4.18
CA GLU A 25 5.43 -35.32 -3.02
C GLU A 25 6.58 -36.35 -2.94
N ASP A 26 6.32 -37.61 -3.32
CA ASP A 26 7.30 -38.69 -3.32
C ASP A 26 8.31 -38.58 -4.48
N GLN A 27 7.85 -38.22 -5.68
CA GLN A 27 8.69 -38.26 -6.90
C GLN A 27 9.33 -36.91 -7.24
N ILE A 28 8.75 -35.79 -6.79
CA ILE A 28 9.17 -34.45 -7.18
C ILE A 28 9.52 -33.63 -5.94
N CYS A 29 8.53 -33.11 -5.22
CA CYS A 29 8.71 -32.38 -3.97
C CYS A 29 7.37 -32.08 -3.29
N THR A 30 7.43 -31.70 -2.01
CA THR A 30 6.29 -31.06 -1.34
C THR A 30 6.10 -29.64 -1.88
N PRO A 31 4.87 -29.25 -2.26
CA PRO A 31 4.60 -27.88 -2.70
C PRO A 31 4.78 -26.90 -1.54
N ASP A 32 5.41 -25.76 -1.79
CA ASP A 32 5.58 -24.70 -0.80
C ASP A 32 4.26 -23.96 -0.48
N LEU A 33 3.35 -23.91 -1.45
CA LEU A 33 2.02 -23.32 -1.32
C LEU A 33 1.02 -23.99 -2.27
N VAL A 34 -0.16 -24.32 -1.75
CA VAL A 34 -1.32 -24.77 -2.52
C VAL A 34 -2.39 -23.69 -2.48
N VAL A 35 -2.84 -23.21 -3.63
CA VAL A 35 -3.92 -22.23 -3.75
C VAL A 35 -5.20 -22.95 -4.17
N PHE A 36 -6.26 -22.80 -3.38
CA PHE A 36 -7.57 -23.36 -3.68
C PHE A 36 -8.62 -22.26 -3.92
N LEU A 37 -9.18 -22.25 -5.13
CA LEU A 37 -10.22 -21.31 -5.53
C LEU A 37 -11.59 -21.92 -5.25
N ALA A 38 -12.20 -21.52 -4.14
CA ALA A 38 -13.56 -21.90 -3.79
C ALA A 38 -14.55 -21.09 -4.63
N CYS A 39 -15.48 -21.76 -5.30
CA CYS A 39 -16.45 -21.11 -6.17
C CYS A 39 -17.78 -21.86 -6.13
N ALA A 40 -18.89 -21.12 -6.12
CA ALA A 40 -20.21 -21.71 -6.13
C ALA A 40 -20.44 -22.54 -7.41
N ASN A 41 -21.09 -23.70 -7.26
CA ASN A 41 -21.37 -24.61 -8.37
C ASN A 41 -22.11 -23.96 -9.54
N GLN A 42 -22.98 -22.99 -9.25
CA GLN A 42 -23.72 -22.26 -10.27
C GLN A 42 -22.80 -21.37 -11.11
N ARG A 43 -21.90 -20.65 -10.46
CA ARG A 43 -20.89 -19.78 -11.08
C ARG A 43 -19.86 -20.58 -11.89
N LEU A 44 -19.43 -21.74 -11.37
CA LEU A 44 -18.57 -22.68 -12.11
C LEU A 44 -19.22 -23.14 -13.43
N LYS A 45 -20.51 -23.50 -13.39
CA LYS A 45 -21.25 -23.89 -14.60
C LYS A 45 -21.32 -22.75 -15.61
N GLU A 46 -21.65 -21.54 -15.17
CA GLU A 46 -21.70 -20.35 -16.02
C GLU A 46 -20.36 -20.05 -16.68
N ARG A 47 -19.26 -20.11 -15.92
CA ARG A 47 -17.90 -19.91 -16.45
C ARG A 47 -17.51 -21.00 -17.45
N LEU A 48 -17.84 -22.26 -17.18
CA LEU A 48 -17.55 -23.37 -18.10
C LEU A 48 -18.38 -23.29 -19.40
N LEU A 49 -19.64 -22.84 -19.31
CA LEU A 49 -20.48 -22.62 -20.49
C LEU A 49 -19.98 -21.45 -21.34
N LYS A 50 -19.66 -20.31 -20.72
CA LYS A 50 -19.04 -19.16 -21.43
C LYS A 50 -17.73 -19.56 -22.12
N ARG A 51 -16.93 -20.41 -21.49
CA ARG A 51 -15.68 -20.92 -22.08
C ARG A 51 -15.95 -21.83 -23.29
N ALA A 52 -16.97 -22.68 -23.21
CA ALA A 52 -17.38 -23.52 -24.34
C ALA A 52 -17.86 -22.68 -25.54
N GLU A 53 -18.57 -21.58 -25.27
CA GLU A 53 -19.02 -20.63 -26.29
C GLU A 53 -17.86 -19.82 -26.92
N GLN A 54 -16.86 -19.42 -26.13
CA GLN A 54 -15.78 -18.52 -26.56
C GLN A 54 -14.54 -19.22 -27.13
N GLN A 55 -14.19 -20.41 -26.64
CA GLN A 55 -12.90 -21.07 -26.96
C GLN A 55 -13.03 -22.28 -27.90
N GLY A 56 -14.24 -22.66 -28.31
CA GLY A 56 -14.46 -23.63 -29.40
C GLY A 56 -13.66 -24.93 -29.28
N ARG A 57 -13.58 -25.54 -28.09
CA ARG A 57 -12.93 -26.84 -27.93
C ARG A 57 -13.90 -27.97 -28.36
N PRO A 58 -13.48 -28.87 -29.26
CA PRO A 58 -14.34 -29.91 -29.83
C PRO A 58 -14.86 -30.97 -28.82
N ASP A 59 -14.33 -31.00 -27.59
CA ASP A 59 -14.68 -31.99 -26.55
C ASP A 59 -15.62 -31.44 -25.43
N ASP A 60 -15.98 -30.16 -25.46
CA ASP A 60 -16.78 -29.53 -24.39
C ASP A 60 -18.28 -29.73 -24.63
N ASN A 61 -18.76 -30.97 -24.48
CA ASN A 61 -20.20 -31.25 -24.39
C ASN A 61 -20.70 -31.13 -22.94
N LEU A 62 -21.99 -30.83 -22.76
CA LEU A 62 -22.64 -30.68 -21.43
C LEU A 62 -22.35 -31.85 -20.47
N LYS A 63 -22.27 -33.09 -20.97
CA LYS A 63 -21.93 -34.30 -20.17
C LYS A 63 -20.46 -34.30 -19.73
N ALA A 64 -19.52 -33.81 -20.55
CA ALA A 64 -18.12 -33.68 -20.17
C ALA A 64 -17.92 -32.65 -19.05
N THR A 65 -18.58 -31.50 -19.17
CA THR A 65 -18.61 -30.46 -18.13
C THR A 65 -19.23 -30.98 -16.82
N GLN A 66 -20.35 -31.70 -16.92
CA GLN A 66 -20.97 -32.34 -15.75
C GLN A 66 -20.06 -33.38 -15.10
N ARG A 67 -19.39 -34.24 -15.89
CA ARG A 67 -18.45 -35.24 -15.38
C ARG A 67 -17.24 -34.59 -14.69
N ARG A 68 -16.71 -33.49 -15.23
CA ARG A 68 -15.62 -32.72 -14.61
C ARG A 68 -16.06 -32.12 -13.26
N LEU A 69 -17.24 -31.50 -13.20
CA LEU A 69 -17.82 -30.98 -11.95
C LEU A 69 -18.07 -32.08 -10.92
N MET A 70 -18.56 -33.24 -11.34
CA MET A 70 -18.83 -34.37 -10.45
C MET A 70 -17.53 -34.95 -9.88
N ASN A 71 -16.52 -35.18 -10.73
CA ASN A 71 -15.20 -35.65 -10.29
C ASN A 71 -14.53 -34.64 -9.36
N PHE A 72 -14.60 -33.34 -9.68
CA PHE A 72 -14.06 -32.30 -8.82
C PHE A 72 -14.74 -32.32 -7.44
N LYS A 73 -16.07 -32.40 -7.37
CA LYS A 73 -16.79 -32.50 -6.09
C LYS A 73 -16.39 -33.71 -5.26
N GLN A 74 -16.19 -34.86 -5.90
CA GLN A 74 -15.83 -36.10 -5.21
C GLN A 74 -14.39 -36.06 -4.68
N ASN A 75 -13.46 -35.48 -5.43
CA ASN A 75 -12.04 -35.56 -5.12
C ASN A 75 -11.48 -34.32 -4.40
N ALA A 76 -12.09 -33.14 -4.61
CA ALA A 76 -11.59 -31.88 -4.05
C ALA A 76 -11.70 -31.84 -2.53
N ALA A 77 -12.79 -32.32 -1.92
CA ALA A 77 -12.94 -32.27 -0.46
C ALA A 77 -11.87 -33.09 0.28
N PRO A 78 -11.58 -34.36 -0.10
CA PRO A 78 -10.45 -35.10 0.48
C PRO A 78 -9.09 -34.45 0.23
N LEU A 79 -8.87 -33.88 -0.97
CA LEU A 79 -7.60 -33.24 -1.33
C LEU A 79 -7.37 -31.93 -0.57
N VAL A 80 -8.39 -31.10 -0.43
CA VAL A 80 -8.35 -29.88 0.37
C VAL A 80 -8.05 -30.22 1.82
N LYS A 81 -8.75 -31.22 2.38
CA LYS A 81 -8.50 -31.70 3.75
C LYS A 81 -7.04 -32.18 3.92
N TYR A 82 -6.52 -32.94 2.96
CA TYR A 82 -5.14 -33.45 2.96
C TYR A 82 -4.10 -32.31 3.12
N PHE A 83 -4.23 -31.23 2.35
CA PHE A 83 -3.30 -30.09 2.45
C PHE A 83 -3.61 -29.15 3.63
N GLN A 84 -4.88 -29.08 4.08
CA GLN A 84 -5.28 -28.30 5.26
C GLN A 84 -4.62 -28.85 6.52
N GLU A 85 -4.62 -30.18 6.70
CA GLU A 85 -3.98 -30.85 7.85
C GLU A 85 -2.46 -30.64 7.87
N ARG A 86 -1.85 -30.33 6.73
CA ARG A 86 -0.40 -30.05 6.57
C ARG A 86 -0.06 -28.55 6.64
N GLY A 87 -1.06 -27.67 6.67
CA GLY A 87 -0.85 -26.23 6.68
C GLY A 87 -0.27 -25.64 5.38
N LEU A 88 -0.40 -26.35 4.26
CA LEU A 88 0.16 -25.96 2.96
C LEU A 88 -0.84 -25.24 2.04
N ILE A 89 -2.12 -25.22 2.39
CA ILE A 89 -3.19 -24.69 1.52
C ILE A 89 -3.78 -23.38 2.01
N MET A 90 -4.01 -22.47 1.07
CA MET A 90 -4.80 -21.26 1.26
C MET A 90 -6.01 -21.28 0.33
N THR A 91 -7.17 -20.90 0.87
CA THR A 91 -8.45 -20.92 0.14
C THR A 91 -8.95 -19.51 -0.10
N PHE A 92 -9.35 -19.22 -1.34
CA PHE A 92 -9.86 -17.92 -1.77
C PHE A 92 -11.26 -18.06 -2.37
N ASP A 93 -12.15 -17.12 -2.02
CA ASP A 93 -13.47 -17.02 -2.65
C ASP A 93 -13.34 -16.43 -4.05
N ALA A 94 -13.52 -17.29 -5.05
CA ALA A 94 -13.45 -16.99 -6.47
C ALA A 94 -14.82 -16.62 -7.09
N ASP A 95 -15.88 -16.47 -6.30
CA ASP A 95 -17.13 -15.86 -6.77
C ASP A 95 -17.01 -14.33 -6.92
N ARG A 96 -16.01 -13.72 -6.26
CA ARG A 96 -15.66 -12.29 -6.32
C ARG A 96 -15.05 -11.87 -7.68
N ASN A 97 -14.71 -10.59 -7.78
CA ASN A 97 -14.04 -10.03 -8.96
C ASN A 97 -12.65 -10.66 -9.14
N GLU A 98 -12.22 -10.89 -10.40
CA GLU A 98 -10.95 -11.53 -10.73
C GLU A 98 -9.74 -10.75 -10.18
N ASP A 99 -9.78 -9.41 -10.21
CA ASP A 99 -8.71 -8.55 -9.71
C ASP A 99 -8.57 -8.64 -8.19
N GLU A 100 -9.69 -8.71 -7.47
CA GLU A 100 -9.70 -8.89 -6.01
C GLU A 100 -9.15 -10.27 -5.61
N VAL A 101 -9.53 -11.30 -6.36
CA VAL A 101 -9.04 -12.68 -6.14
C VAL A 101 -7.54 -12.75 -6.42
N PHE A 102 -7.08 -12.14 -7.51
CA PHE A 102 -5.67 -12.08 -7.85
C PHE A 102 -4.83 -11.34 -6.81
N TYR A 103 -5.33 -10.21 -6.29
CA TYR A 103 -4.69 -9.47 -5.22
C TYR A 103 -4.51 -10.33 -3.96
N ASP A 104 -5.57 -11.02 -3.52
CA ASP A 104 -5.49 -11.87 -2.33
C ASP A 104 -4.51 -13.05 -2.51
N ILE A 105 -4.46 -13.65 -3.70
CA ILE A 105 -3.49 -14.71 -4.03
C ILE A 105 -2.06 -14.15 -4.01
N SER A 106 -1.85 -12.95 -4.55
CA SER A 106 -0.52 -12.31 -4.60
C SER A 106 0.02 -12.06 -3.19
N VAL A 107 -0.81 -11.52 -2.29
CA VAL A 107 -0.44 -11.31 -0.88
C VAL A 107 -0.07 -12.63 -0.19
N ALA A 108 -0.78 -13.71 -0.48
CA ALA A 108 -0.49 -15.03 0.07
C ALA A 108 0.84 -15.60 -0.46
N VAL A 109 1.11 -15.45 -1.76
CA VAL A 109 2.36 -15.85 -2.39
C VAL A 109 3.53 -15.07 -1.79
N ASP A 110 3.44 -13.73 -1.71
CA ASP A 110 4.48 -12.88 -1.15
C ASP A 110 4.78 -13.25 0.31
N SER A 111 3.73 -13.42 1.12
CA SER A 111 3.89 -13.76 2.53
C SER A 111 4.48 -15.16 2.77
N LYS A 112 4.20 -16.14 1.90
CA LYS A 112 4.60 -17.54 2.10
C LYS A 112 5.90 -17.91 1.42
N LEU A 113 6.10 -17.44 0.19
CA LEU A 113 7.20 -17.84 -0.66
C LEU A 113 8.32 -16.80 -0.69
N PHE A 114 8.00 -15.53 -0.43
CA PHE A 114 8.97 -14.43 -0.46
C PHE A 114 9.02 -13.58 0.83
N PRO A 115 9.05 -14.18 2.04
CA PRO A 115 8.89 -13.44 3.29
C PRO A 115 10.02 -12.47 3.65
N ASN A 116 11.16 -12.44 2.95
CA ASN A 116 12.30 -11.57 3.27
C ASN A 116 13.28 -11.41 2.09
N LYS A 117 12.86 -10.80 0.99
CA LYS A 117 13.82 -10.37 -0.05
C LYS A 117 14.41 -8.98 0.26
N GLU A 118 14.98 -8.83 1.46
CA GLU A 118 15.80 -7.66 1.84
C GLU A 118 16.91 -8.00 2.88
N ALA A 119 17.13 -9.27 3.24
CA ALA A 119 18.13 -9.65 4.27
C ALA A 119 19.25 -10.61 3.80
N ALA A 120 19.51 -10.72 2.50
CA ALA A 120 20.54 -11.60 1.95
C ALA A 120 21.39 -10.90 0.86
N ALA A 121 22.12 -9.86 1.26
CA ALA A 121 23.29 -9.37 0.54
C ALA A 121 24.31 -8.87 1.58
N GLY A 122 25.04 -9.80 2.17
CA GLY A 122 26.01 -9.51 3.22
C GLY A 122 26.61 -10.78 3.82
N SER A 123 27.14 -11.67 3.00
CA SER A 123 28.09 -12.68 3.49
C SER A 123 29.48 -12.07 3.47
N SER A 124 29.91 -11.68 4.67
CA SER A 124 31.26 -11.27 5.03
C SER A 124 32.23 -12.45 4.88
N ASP A 125 33.22 -12.30 3.99
CA ASP A 125 34.45 -13.07 4.03
C ASP A 125 35.57 -12.17 4.60
N LEU A 126 35.99 -12.47 5.83
CA LEU A 126 37.37 -12.76 6.25
C LEU A 126 37.58 -12.45 7.74
N ASP A 127 37.98 -13.51 8.42
CA ASP A 127 38.24 -13.67 9.85
C ASP A 127 39.73 -13.34 10.17
N PRO A 128 40.30 -13.61 11.36
CA PRO A 128 40.71 -12.60 12.33
C PRO A 128 42.17 -12.79 12.75
N SER A 129 43.04 -11.79 12.62
CA SER A 129 44.32 -11.89 13.32
C SER A 129 44.99 -10.54 13.53
N MET A 130 45.20 -10.24 14.81
CA MET A 130 46.36 -9.50 15.34
C MET A 130 46.32 -7.97 15.08
N MET A 131 46.60 -7.05 15.98
CA MET A 131 47.09 -7.03 17.37
C MET A 131 46.92 -5.56 17.78
N LEU A 132 46.36 -5.28 18.97
CA LEU A 132 46.53 -3.99 19.63
C LEU A 132 47.95 -3.92 20.19
N GLY A 133 48.68 -2.87 19.86
CA GLY A 133 49.94 -2.48 20.50
C GLY A 133 50.00 -0.94 20.61
N PRO A 134 50.35 -0.37 21.78
CA PRO A 134 50.19 1.05 22.05
C PRO A 134 51.44 1.87 21.69
N GLY A 135 51.21 3.07 21.16
CA GLY A 135 52.14 4.20 21.19
C GLY A 135 53.18 4.25 20.07
N GLU A 136 53.06 5.25 19.18
CA GLU A 136 54.12 6.21 18.95
C GLU A 136 53.62 7.41 18.12
N ILE A 137 54.23 8.55 18.43
CA ILE A 137 53.97 9.90 17.94
C ILE A 137 54.63 10.05 16.57
N ILE A 138 53.89 10.40 15.52
CA ILE A 138 54.45 11.13 14.37
C ILE A 138 53.44 12.18 13.89
N ASP A 139 53.84 13.42 14.14
CA ASP A 139 53.43 14.66 13.49
C ASP A 139 53.80 14.63 12.00
N THR A 140 52.82 14.84 11.13
CA THR A 140 53.02 15.54 9.85
C THR A 140 51.70 16.14 9.41
N GLY A 141 51.62 17.47 9.47
CA GLY A 141 50.54 18.25 8.88
C GLY A 141 50.48 18.09 7.35
N SER A 142 49.28 18.26 6.82
CA SER A 142 49.09 18.78 5.48
C SER A 142 47.74 19.49 5.42
N ASP A 143 47.83 20.81 5.29
CA ASP A 143 46.74 21.72 4.97
C ASP A 143 46.12 21.34 3.63
N TYR A 144 44.81 21.12 3.62
CA TYR A 144 43.98 21.29 2.44
C TYR A 144 42.66 21.92 2.88
N GLU A 145 42.66 23.25 2.94
CA GLU A 145 41.45 24.02 2.68
C GLU A 145 41.13 23.86 1.19
N ASP A 146 39.95 23.32 0.86
CA ASP A 146 39.23 23.78 -0.32
C ASP A 146 37.73 23.79 -0.04
N GLN A 147 37.14 24.89 -0.49
CA GLN A 147 35.87 25.44 -0.09
C GLN A 147 34.73 24.87 -0.94
N GLY A 148 33.58 24.73 -0.29
CA GLY A 148 32.33 25.23 -0.85
C GLY A 148 31.61 24.30 -1.83
N ASP A 149 30.66 23.54 -1.29
CA ASP A 149 29.32 23.53 -1.87
C ASP A 149 28.30 23.69 -0.73
N ASP A 150 27.89 24.95 -0.55
CA ASP A 150 26.79 25.36 0.30
C ASP A 150 25.47 24.75 -0.22
N GLN A 151 24.97 23.72 0.46
CA GLN A 151 23.54 23.50 0.57
C GLN A 151 23.13 23.70 2.02
N LEU A 152 22.52 24.87 2.24
CA LEU A 152 21.87 25.37 3.45
C LEU A 152 21.40 24.28 4.44
N ASN A 153 22.24 23.99 5.42
CA ASN A 153 21.79 23.53 6.73
C ASN A 153 21.24 24.73 7.51
N ILE A 154 20.01 25.14 7.19
CA ILE A 154 19.22 25.95 8.12
C ILE A 154 18.72 24.98 9.20
N PHE A 155 18.87 25.38 10.46
CA PHE A 155 18.49 24.70 11.71
C PHE A 155 19.63 23.94 12.40
N GLY A 156 20.15 24.59 13.45
CA GLY A 156 21.21 24.09 14.32
C GLY A 156 20.86 22.77 15.00
N GLU A 157 21.87 21.90 15.04
CA GLU A 157 21.95 20.67 15.81
C GLU A 157 21.90 21.05 17.30
N ASP A 158 20.82 20.65 18.00
CA ASP A 158 20.78 20.32 19.44
C ASP A 158 19.35 20.39 20.02
N ALA A 159 18.42 21.15 19.42
CA ALA A 159 17.01 21.24 19.88
C ALA A 159 16.03 20.34 19.07
N THR A 160 16.40 19.95 17.85
CA THR A 160 15.56 19.20 16.91
C THR A 160 15.47 17.70 17.22
N GLY A 161 16.46 17.14 17.92
CA GLY A 161 16.49 15.72 18.27
C GLY A 161 15.33 15.30 19.16
N GLY A 162 15.07 16.05 20.25
CA GLY A 162 14.01 15.74 21.20
C GLY A 162 12.60 15.89 20.61
N VAL A 163 12.35 16.99 19.89
CA VAL A 163 11.04 17.25 19.26
C VAL A 163 10.71 16.18 18.21
N MET A 164 11.71 15.74 17.42
CA MET A 164 11.49 14.70 16.44
C MET A 164 11.28 13.33 17.07
N GLU A 165 11.94 13.06 18.19
CA GLU A 165 11.71 11.85 18.98
C GLU A 165 10.28 11.83 19.58
N ASP A 166 9.76 12.97 20.00
CA ASP A 166 8.39 13.11 20.50
C ASP A 166 7.34 12.92 19.39
N LEU A 167 7.61 13.40 18.17
CA LEU A 167 6.78 13.14 17.00
C LEU A 167 6.72 11.65 16.67
N ARG A 168 7.85 10.93 16.77
CA ARG A 168 7.91 9.47 16.54
C ARG A 168 7.07 8.66 17.55
N LYS A 169 6.85 9.20 18.74
CA LYS A 169 6.03 8.58 19.80
C LYS A 169 4.52 8.84 19.61
N CYS A 170 4.16 9.81 18.77
CA CYS A 170 2.76 10.13 18.51
C CYS A 170 2.10 9.10 17.59
N LYS A 171 0.84 8.78 17.88
CA LYS A 171 0.01 7.96 16.97
C LYS A 171 -0.25 8.76 15.70
N ILE A 172 0.16 8.25 14.55
CA ILE A 172 -0.02 8.92 13.26
C ILE A 172 -0.96 8.08 12.41
N ILE A 173 -2.05 8.68 11.94
CA ILE A 173 -3.04 8.02 11.10
C ILE A 173 -3.19 8.80 9.79
N PHE A 174 -2.93 8.15 8.66
CA PHE A 174 -3.21 8.71 7.35
C PHE A 174 -4.65 8.39 6.93
N ILE A 175 -5.36 9.38 6.40
CA ILE A 175 -6.67 9.20 5.80
C ILE A 175 -6.56 9.44 4.29
N ILE A 176 -6.77 8.37 3.52
CA ILE A 176 -6.80 8.40 2.07
C ILE A 176 -8.25 8.25 1.61
N GLY A 177 -8.69 9.11 0.69
CA GLY A 177 -10.04 9.03 0.15
C GLY A 177 -10.28 10.06 -0.92
N GLY A 178 -11.13 9.70 -1.88
CA GLY A 178 -11.45 10.58 -3.00
C GLY A 178 -12.30 11.79 -2.59
N PRO A 179 -12.45 12.77 -3.49
CA PRO A 179 -13.37 13.90 -3.27
C PRO A 179 -14.80 13.38 -3.09
N GLY A 180 -15.54 13.86 -2.09
CA GLY A 180 -16.89 13.35 -1.80
C GLY A 180 -16.95 12.00 -1.04
N SER A 181 -15.82 11.36 -0.73
CA SER A 181 -15.80 10.10 0.05
C SER A 181 -16.27 10.25 1.50
N GLY A 182 -16.34 11.47 2.02
CA GLY A 182 -16.74 11.77 3.41
C GLY A 182 -15.57 11.77 4.40
N LYS A 183 -14.32 11.78 3.93
CA LYS A 183 -13.12 11.81 4.79
C LYS A 183 -13.13 12.92 5.84
N GLY A 184 -13.45 14.16 5.46
CA GLY A 184 -13.51 15.30 6.40
C GLY A 184 -14.52 15.07 7.54
N THR A 185 -15.73 14.61 7.20
CA THR A 185 -16.76 14.27 8.19
C THR A 185 -16.31 13.16 9.15
N GLN A 186 -15.58 12.16 8.67
CA GLN A 186 -15.03 11.12 9.54
C GLN A 186 -13.88 11.67 10.39
N CYS A 187 -13.03 12.54 9.85
CA CYS A 187 -11.96 13.19 10.59
C CYS A 187 -12.51 13.97 11.79
N GLU A 188 -13.54 14.79 11.61
CA GLU A 188 -14.19 15.53 12.70
C GLU A 188 -14.70 14.61 13.81
N LYS A 189 -15.35 13.50 13.44
CA LYS A 189 -15.84 12.49 14.40
C LYS A 189 -14.69 11.81 15.15
N LEU A 190 -13.59 11.49 14.45
CA LEU A 190 -12.41 10.88 15.05
C LEU A 190 -11.70 11.84 16.02
N VAL A 191 -11.58 13.12 15.66
CA VAL A 191 -11.05 14.19 16.53
C VAL A 191 -11.87 14.26 17.81
N GLY A 192 -13.20 14.41 17.70
CA GLY A 192 -14.08 14.54 18.86
C GLY A 192 -14.08 13.30 19.77
N LYS A 193 -14.01 12.10 19.20
CA LYS A 193 -14.05 10.84 19.97
C LYS A 193 -12.72 10.48 20.62
N TYR A 194 -11.60 10.69 19.93
CA TYR A 194 -10.29 10.18 20.36
C TYR A 194 -9.32 11.26 20.82
N GLY A 195 -9.66 12.55 20.68
CA GLY A 195 -8.79 13.67 21.04
C GLY A 195 -7.56 13.77 20.14
N LEU A 196 -7.71 13.45 18.85
CA LEU A 196 -6.66 13.57 17.84
C LEU A 196 -6.64 14.99 17.27
N THR A 197 -5.52 15.41 16.71
CA THR A 197 -5.42 16.64 15.90
C THR A 197 -5.57 16.29 14.43
N HIS A 198 -6.53 16.92 13.76
CA HIS A 198 -6.71 16.78 12.32
C HIS A 198 -5.89 17.82 11.57
N LEU A 199 -5.06 17.36 10.63
CA LEU A 199 -4.23 18.19 9.76
C LEU A 199 -4.58 17.87 8.31
N SER A 200 -5.14 18.83 7.58
CA SER A 200 -5.42 18.71 6.15
C SER A 200 -4.38 19.46 5.34
N THR A 201 -3.63 18.77 4.47
CA THR A 201 -2.59 19.44 3.65
C THR A 201 -3.16 20.50 2.71
N GLY A 202 -4.40 20.31 2.24
CA GLY A 202 -5.09 21.32 1.45
C GLY A 202 -5.43 22.57 2.25
N GLU A 203 -5.73 22.44 3.55
CA GLU A 203 -5.97 23.58 4.43
C GLU A 203 -4.66 24.29 4.80
N LEU A 204 -3.62 23.53 5.15
CA LEU A 204 -2.28 24.07 5.41
C LEU A 204 -1.78 24.91 4.23
N LEU A 205 -1.91 24.39 3.00
CA LEU A 205 -1.51 25.11 1.79
C LEU A 205 -2.35 26.39 1.57
N ARG A 206 -3.67 26.33 1.78
CA ARG A 206 -4.53 27.53 1.66
C ARG A 206 -4.19 28.59 2.71
N ASN A 207 -3.91 28.16 3.94
CA ASN A 207 -3.53 29.07 5.02
C ASN A 207 -2.18 29.73 4.73
N GLU A 208 -1.20 28.96 4.26
CA GLU A 208 0.11 29.49 3.82
C GLU A 208 -0.06 30.48 2.67
N LEU A 209 -0.87 30.16 1.66
CA LEU A 209 -1.21 31.06 0.56
C LEU A 209 -2.02 32.29 1.01
N SER A 210 -2.69 32.25 2.16
CA SER A 210 -3.34 33.44 2.72
C SER A 210 -2.38 34.30 3.52
N SER A 211 -1.21 33.76 3.87
CA SER A 211 -0.13 34.52 4.50
C SER A 211 0.64 35.35 3.46
N GLU A 212 1.30 36.40 3.92
CA GLU A 212 2.22 37.22 3.10
C GLU A 212 3.70 36.77 3.26
N SER A 213 3.93 35.51 3.63
CA SER A 213 5.28 34.95 3.81
C SER A 213 6.08 34.87 2.50
N GLU A 214 7.41 34.75 2.60
CA GLU A 214 8.24 34.46 1.42
C GLU A 214 7.90 33.10 0.79
N ARG A 215 7.54 32.10 1.61
CA ARG A 215 7.08 30.80 1.14
C ARG A 215 5.78 30.92 0.33
N SER A 216 4.85 31.78 0.74
CA SER A 216 3.59 32.00 0.00
C SER A 216 3.81 32.67 -1.35
N LYS A 217 4.76 33.62 -1.43
CA LYS A 217 5.19 34.23 -2.70
C LYS A 217 5.80 33.20 -3.63
N LEU A 218 6.70 32.35 -3.11
CA LEU A 218 7.31 31.24 -3.88
C LEU A 218 6.26 30.27 -4.42
N ILE A 219 5.30 29.85 -3.59
CA ILE A 219 4.23 28.92 -4.02
C ILE A 219 3.38 29.56 -5.12
N ARG A 220 3.01 30.85 -4.98
CA ARG A 220 2.25 31.57 -6.02
C ARG A 220 3.00 31.62 -7.34
N ASP A 221 4.28 31.98 -7.31
CA ASP A 221 5.14 32.09 -8.48
C ASP A 221 5.31 30.74 -9.22
N ILE A 222 5.47 29.63 -8.47
CA ILE A 222 5.45 28.27 -9.02
C ILE A 222 4.10 27.97 -9.70
N MET A 223 2.99 28.28 -9.02
CA MET A 223 1.64 28.04 -9.56
C MET A 223 1.32 28.91 -10.79
N GLU A 224 1.80 30.16 -10.84
CA GLU A 224 1.64 31.08 -11.97
C GLU A 224 2.39 30.61 -13.22
N ARG A 225 3.56 29.97 -13.03
CA ARG A 225 4.29 29.27 -14.11
C ARG A 225 3.61 27.99 -14.58
N GLY A 226 2.60 27.51 -13.86
CA GLY A 226 1.94 26.23 -14.12
C GLY A 226 2.71 25.01 -13.62
N ASP A 227 3.75 25.22 -12.81
CA ASP A 227 4.53 24.16 -12.20
C ASP A 227 3.79 23.54 -10.99
N VAL A 228 4.13 22.29 -10.67
CA VAL A 228 3.56 21.59 -9.51
C VAL A 228 4.32 22.00 -8.25
N VAL A 229 3.60 22.37 -7.18
CA VAL A 229 4.20 22.68 -5.88
C VAL A 229 5.02 21.49 -5.37
N PRO A 230 6.32 21.67 -5.07
CA PRO A 230 7.17 20.59 -4.59
C PRO A 230 6.65 19.91 -3.32
N SER A 231 6.77 18.58 -3.26
CA SER A 231 6.37 17.76 -2.11
C SER A 231 7.08 18.16 -0.81
N SER A 232 8.32 18.67 -0.88
CA SER A 232 9.08 19.14 0.28
C SER A 232 8.38 20.28 1.01
N ILE A 233 7.79 21.24 0.30
CA ILE A 233 7.05 22.36 0.89
C ILE A 233 5.84 21.84 1.68
N ILE A 234 5.13 20.86 1.13
CA ILE A 234 3.98 20.25 1.82
C ILE A 234 4.42 19.51 3.07
N LEU A 235 5.54 18.79 3.02
CA LEU A 235 6.10 18.09 4.17
C LEU A 235 6.55 19.07 5.27
N GLU A 236 7.16 20.21 4.91
CA GLU A 236 7.54 21.26 5.84
C GLU A 236 6.33 21.86 6.56
N LEU A 237 5.31 22.26 5.81
CA LEU A 237 4.05 22.80 6.37
C LEU A 237 3.40 21.79 7.33
N LEU A 238 3.39 20.52 6.96
CA LEU A 238 2.85 19.45 7.78
C LEU A 238 3.67 19.26 9.07
N LYS A 239 5.00 19.25 8.97
CA LYS A 239 5.90 19.13 10.12
C LYS A 239 5.72 20.28 11.10
N GLU A 240 5.68 21.53 10.62
CA GLU A 240 5.45 22.72 11.45
C GLU A 240 4.11 22.63 12.19
N ALA A 241 3.04 22.22 11.50
CA ALA A 241 1.73 22.06 12.10
C ALA A 241 1.67 20.93 13.15
N MET A 242 2.39 19.83 12.91
CA MET A 242 2.52 18.75 13.89
C MET A 242 3.25 19.22 15.15
N VAL A 243 4.40 19.89 14.99
CA VAL A 243 5.20 20.43 16.11
C VAL A 243 4.37 21.41 16.94
N ALA A 244 3.65 22.34 16.29
CA ALA A 244 2.80 23.30 16.98
C ALA A 244 1.67 22.65 17.81
N SER A 245 1.33 21.39 17.52
CA SER A 245 0.22 20.66 18.13
C SER A 245 0.64 19.61 19.17
N LEU A 246 1.94 19.34 19.34
CA LEU A 246 2.47 18.25 20.18
C LEU A 246 1.98 18.29 21.63
N GLY A 247 1.83 19.48 22.23
CA GLY A 247 1.45 19.64 23.63
C GLY A 247 -0.02 19.35 23.95
N HIS A 248 -0.89 19.23 22.94
CA HIS A 248 -2.35 19.26 23.12
C HIS A 248 -3.06 18.11 22.39
N THR A 249 -2.31 17.15 21.85
CA THR A 249 -2.83 16.09 21.00
C THR A 249 -2.58 14.70 21.58
N LYS A 250 -3.50 13.76 21.33
CA LYS A 250 -3.29 12.33 21.58
C LYS A 250 -2.77 11.57 20.34
N GLY A 251 -2.59 12.27 19.24
CA GLY A 251 -2.12 11.73 17.96
C GLY A 251 -2.65 12.53 16.76
N PHE A 252 -2.08 12.27 15.60
CA PHE A 252 -2.34 13.01 14.37
C PHE A 252 -3.23 12.22 13.42
N LEU A 253 -4.18 12.93 12.83
CA LEU A 253 -4.99 12.46 11.72
C LEU A 253 -4.67 13.33 10.50
N ILE A 254 -3.96 12.77 9.53
CA ILE A 254 -3.45 13.51 8.38
C ILE A 254 -4.32 13.20 7.17
N ASP A 255 -5.05 14.21 6.70
CA ASP A 255 -5.97 14.14 5.56
C ASP A 255 -5.34 14.74 4.29
N GLY A 256 -5.44 14.00 3.20
CA GLY A 256 -4.97 14.45 1.89
C GLY A 256 -3.46 14.32 1.69
N TYR A 257 -2.80 13.50 2.50
CA TYR A 257 -1.39 13.12 2.39
C TYR A 257 -1.20 11.69 2.91
N PRO A 258 -0.31 10.89 2.31
CA PRO A 258 0.43 11.15 1.07
C PRO A 258 -0.44 11.00 -0.18
N ARG A 259 -0.10 11.74 -1.24
CA ARG A 259 -0.70 11.64 -2.59
C ARG A 259 0.22 10.98 -3.61
N GLU A 260 1.47 10.75 -3.23
CA GLU A 260 2.47 10.04 -4.02
C GLU A 260 3.29 9.14 -3.09
N VAL A 261 3.84 8.03 -3.62
CA VAL A 261 4.64 7.10 -2.82
C VAL A 261 5.85 7.82 -2.19
N LYS A 262 6.51 8.68 -2.97
CA LYS A 262 7.66 9.48 -2.52
C LYS A 262 7.35 10.35 -1.30
N GLN A 263 6.14 10.92 -1.22
CA GLN A 263 5.70 11.66 -0.03
C GLN A 263 5.64 10.76 1.20
N GLY A 264 5.15 9.53 1.05
CA GLY A 264 5.17 8.54 2.12
C GLY A 264 6.58 8.18 2.60
N GLU A 265 7.51 7.99 1.66
CA GLU A 265 8.91 7.71 1.94
C GLU A 265 9.62 8.87 2.65
N GLU A 266 9.40 10.11 2.19
CA GLU A 266 9.94 11.31 2.80
C GLU A 266 9.38 11.51 4.22
N PHE A 267 8.07 11.33 4.41
CA PHE A 267 7.45 11.40 5.73
C PHE A 267 8.04 10.36 6.69
N ARG A 268 8.24 9.12 6.22
CA ARG A 268 8.88 8.06 7.01
C ARG A 268 10.30 8.44 7.43
N ARG A 269 11.09 8.96 6.48
CA ARG A 269 12.49 9.35 6.72
C ARG A 269 12.60 10.45 7.77
N TRP A 270 11.76 11.47 7.68
CA TRP A 270 11.87 12.67 8.50
C TRP A 270 11.09 12.59 9.80
N ILE A 271 9.86 12.07 9.77
CA ILE A 271 8.94 12.05 10.90
C ILE A 271 8.84 10.64 11.47
N GLY A 272 8.53 9.64 10.64
CA GLY A 272 8.38 8.25 11.04
C GLY A 272 7.23 7.55 10.32
N ASP A 273 7.07 6.26 10.54
CA ASP A 273 5.99 5.48 9.92
C ASP A 273 4.60 5.88 10.47
N PRO A 274 3.56 5.96 9.61
CA PRO A 274 2.21 6.03 10.11
C PRO A 274 1.86 4.73 10.87
N HIS A 275 1.14 4.86 11.97
CA HIS A 275 0.66 3.72 12.75
C HIS A 275 -0.52 3.02 12.06
N LEU A 276 -1.26 3.77 11.24
CA LEU A 276 -2.41 3.27 10.50
C LEU A 276 -2.66 4.14 9.27
N VAL A 277 -2.99 3.51 8.16
CA VAL A 277 -3.55 4.17 6.98
C VAL A 277 -4.98 3.71 6.83
N ILE A 278 -5.93 4.63 6.74
CA ILE A 278 -7.35 4.33 6.50
C ILE A 278 -7.69 4.77 5.09
N CYS A 279 -8.10 3.83 4.25
CA CYS A 279 -8.65 4.13 2.93
C CYS A 279 -10.18 4.16 3.01
N MET A 280 -10.75 5.34 2.74
CA MET A 280 -12.17 5.59 2.58
C MET A 280 -12.61 5.11 1.20
N ASP A 281 -13.02 3.84 1.13
CA ASP A 281 -13.46 3.23 -0.11
C ASP A 281 -14.87 3.73 -0.48
N CYS A 282 -14.96 4.35 -1.65
CA CYS A 282 -16.15 5.05 -2.13
C CYS A 282 -16.19 4.97 -3.65
N SER A 283 -17.32 4.51 -4.19
CA SER A 283 -17.48 4.41 -5.65
C SER A 283 -17.45 5.78 -6.33
N ALA A 284 -17.02 5.81 -7.59
CA ALA A 284 -17.04 7.01 -8.42
C ALA A 284 -18.44 7.63 -8.50
N ASP A 285 -19.49 6.81 -8.61
CA ASP A 285 -20.88 7.26 -8.65
C ASP A 285 -21.28 7.95 -7.35
N THR A 286 -20.92 7.37 -6.20
CA THR A 286 -21.22 7.95 -4.88
C THR A 286 -20.47 9.26 -4.67
N MET A 287 -19.19 9.31 -5.04
CA MET A 287 -18.38 10.52 -4.97
C MET A 287 -18.97 11.63 -5.83
N THR A 288 -19.35 11.30 -7.07
CA THR A 288 -19.97 12.24 -8.03
C THR A 288 -21.31 12.75 -7.51
N ALA A 289 -22.20 11.86 -7.07
CA ALA A 289 -23.51 12.23 -6.54
C ALA A 289 -23.39 13.19 -5.34
N ARG A 290 -22.48 12.90 -4.40
CA ARG A 290 -22.24 13.76 -3.24
C ARG A 290 -21.68 15.12 -3.63
N LEU A 291 -20.72 15.17 -4.55
CA LEU A 291 -20.13 16.43 -5.02
C LEU A 291 -21.18 17.33 -5.68
N LEU A 292 -22.03 16.76 -6.53
CA LEU A 292 -23.15 17.47 -7.18
C LEU A 292 -24.16 18.03 -6.16
N GLN A 293 -24.42 17.30 -5.06
CA GLN A 293 -25.29 17.78 -3.98
C GLN A 293 -24.66 18.91 -3.16
N SER A 294 -23.35 18.84 -2.89
CA SER A 294 -22.64 19.80 -2.05
C SER A 294 -22.26 21.11 -2.72
N SER A 295 -22.35 21.22 -4.05
CA SER A 295 -22.04 22.45 -4.79
C SER A 295 -22.93 22.62 -6.03
N PRO A 296 -24.23 22.91 -5.84
CA PRO A 296 -25.15 23.10 -6.95
C PRO A 296 -24.74 24.35 -7.76
N GLY A 297 -24.22 24.16 -8.97
CA GLY A 297 -24.01 25.23 -9.95
C GLY A 297 -22.57 25.72 -10.17
N THR A 298 -21.56 25.21 -9.46
CA THR A 298 -20.13 25.58 -9.66
C THR A 298 -19.30 24.48 -10.31
N ASP A 299 -19.71 23.21 -10.19
CA ASP A 299 -18.98 22.07 -10.73
C ASP A 299 -19.60 21.60 -12.07
N ASN A 300 -18.90 21.90 -13.18
CA ASN A 300 -19.15 21.21 -14.44
C ASN A 300 -18.78 19.72 -14.26
N THR A 301 -19.56 18.80 -14.82
CA THR A 301 -19.30 17.34 -14.78
C THR A 301 -17.85 16.99 -15.16
N SER A 302 -17.24 17.79 -16.04
CA SER A 302 -15.83 17.68 -16.43
C SER A 302 -14.84 17.98 -15.30
N THR A 303 -15.11 18.94 -14.42
CA THR A 303 -14.27 19.25 -13.25
C THR A 303 -14.31 18.11 -12.23
N ILE A 304 -15.49 17.55 -11.97
CA ILE A 304 -15.64 16.39 -11.08
C ILE A 304 -14.89 15.19 -11.65
N ALA A 305 -15.06 14.89 -12.94
CA ALA A 305 -14.35 13.81 -13.61
C ALA A 305 -12.83 13.95 -13.48
N LYS A 306 -12.28 15.15 -13.74
CA LYS A 306 -10.84 15.43 -13.57
C LYS A 306 -10.37 15.23 -12.13
N ARG A 307 -11.17 15.63 -11.13
CA ARG A 307 -10.84 15.44 -9.71
C ARG A 307 -10.81 13.96 -9.32
N LEU A 308 -11.73 13.15 -9.87
CA LEU A 308 -11.76 11.70 -9.66
C LEU A 308 -10.58 11.02 -10.35
N GLU A 309 -10.30 11.37 -11.60
CA GLU A 309 -9.16 10.85 -12.37
C GLU A 309 -7.84 11.15 -11.67
N THR A 310 -7.63 12.41 -11.26
CA THR A 310 -6.45 12.84 -10.50
C THR A 310 -6.33 12.05 -9.20
N TYR A 311 -7.44 11.83 -8.48
CA TYR A 311 -7.45 11.03 -7.26
C TYR A 311 -7.01 9.59 -7.51
N TYR A 312 -7.60 8.88 -8.49
CA TYR A 312 -7.26 7.48 -8.75
C TYR A 312 -5.81 7.34 -9.22
N ARG A 313 -5.37 8.20 -10.14
CA ARG A 313 -3.99 8.20 -10.65
C ARG A 313 -2.97 8.37 -9.52
N ALA A 314 -3.24 9.26 -8.58
CA ALA A 314 -2.36 9.54 -7.45
C ALA A 314 -2.46 8.48 -6.33
N SER A 315 -3.68 8.03 -6.00
CA SER A 315 -3.94 7.25 -4.79
C SER A 315 -3.77 5.74 -5.00
N ILE A 316 -3.95 5.21 -6.21
CA ILE A 316 -3.77 3.76 -6.46
C ILE A 316 -2.34 3.30 -6.10
N PRO A 317 -1.25 3.97 -6.54
CA PRO A 317 0.09 3.59 -6.14
C PRO A 317 0.35 3.71 -4.63
N VAL A 318 -0.22 4.74 -4.00
CA VAL A 318 -0.07 4.97 -2.55
C VAL A 318 -0.79 3.89 -1.74
N ILE A 319 -2.01 3.54 -2.14
CA ILE A 319 -2.81 2.47 -1.54
C ILE A 319 -2.03 1.15 -1.65
N ALA A 320 -1.55 0.81 -2.84
CA ALA A 320 -0.74 -0.40 -3.06
C ALA A 320 0.52 -0.41 -2.18
N TYR A 321 1.22 0.73 -2.08
CA TYR A 321 2.42 0.85 -1.24
C TYR A 321 2.14 0.60 0.25
N TYR A 322 1.04 1.11 0.81
CA TYR A 322 0.70 0.87 2.22
C TYR A 322 0.00 -0.46 2.48
N GLU A 323 -0.56 -1.08 1.43
CA GLU A 323 -1.03 -2.47 1.46
C GLU A 323 0.11 -3.46 1.64
N THR A 324 1.16 -3.35 0.83
CA THR A 324 2.35 -4.22 0.93
C THR A 324 3.08 -4.05 2.26
N LYS A 325 3.03 -2.87 2.87
CA LYS A 325 3.63 -2.58 4.19
C LYS A 325 2.75 -2.99 5.38
N THR A 326 1.59 -3.61 5.17
CA THR A 326 0.60 -4.04 6.21
C THR A 326 0.06 -2.92 7.10
N GLN A 327 0.11 -1.67 6.65
CA GLN A 327 -0.35 -0.50 7.41
C GLN A 327 -1.76 -0.03 7.01
N LEU A 328 -2.38 -0.59 5.96
CA LEU A 328 -3.68 -0.15 5.43
C LEU A 328 -4.90 -0.88 6.04
N ARG A 329 -5.95 -0.13 6.36
CA ARG A 329 -7.32 -0.61 6.61
C ARG A 329 -8.31 0.05 5.65
N LYS A 330 -8.93 -0.74 4.78
CA LYS A 330 -10.04 -0.29 3.92
C LYS A 330 -11.34 -0.23 4.72
N ARG A 331 -12.09 0.87 4.57
CA ARG A 331 -13.42 1.05 5.14
C ARG A 331 -14.39 1.49 4.05
N SER A 332 -15.41 0.68 3.82
CA SER A 332 -16.48 1.03 2.90
C SER A 332 -17.35 2.13 3.48
N SER A 333 -17.65 3.14 2.67
CA SER A 333 -18.38 4.35 3.07
C SER A 333 -19.91 4.20 3.08
N TYR A 334 -20.45 2.97 3.06
CA TYR A 334 -21.87 2.72 3.31
C TYR A 334 -22.22 3.01 4.77
N LEU A 335 -22.54 4.26 5.06
CA LEU A 335 -23.37 4.57 6.23
C LEU A 335 -24.83 4.60 5.75
N PRO A 336 -25.73 3.80 6.36
CA PRO A 336 -27.16 4.05 6.25
C PRO A 336 -27.40 5.46 6.80
N SER A 337 -28.01 6.32 5.98
CA SER A 337 -28.71 7.50 6.47
C SER A 337 -29.79 7.01 7.42
N HIS A 338 -29.58 7.23 8.73
CA HIS A 338 -30.63 7.12 9.74
C HIS A 338 -31.39 8.43 9.83
#